data_AF-X0WIL3-F1
#
_entry.id   AF-X0WIL3-F1
#
_cell.length_a   1.000
_cell.length_b   1.000
_cell.length_c   1.000
_cell.angle_alpha   90.00
_cell.angle_beta   90.00
_cell.angle_gamma   90.00
#
_symmetry.space_group_name_H-M   'P 1'
#
loop_
_entity.id
_entity.type
_entity.pdbx_description
1 polymer ?
#
loop_
_entity_poly.entity_id
_entity_poly.type
_entity_poly.pdbx_seq_one_letter_code
_entity_poly.pdbx_strand_id
1 'polypeptide(L)'
;APIGYKAPDEKFTEALEASLHLPIKLNLEQLCELYQEPRFKSELDRWMREEQGWTIYSDPEGIQDNLERASKFACYALVNKLVFHEALLKRYRAKMNRLAIPDHIDAGEKLRLHLEGYFAEAKNTTGDYETVFGEEHRSIGNRIPFYSDNAVPHWRTLINEIHKFDFSKLDYEIIGNIFERFISPEERSKFGQFYTRVEVVDFINSFCIRTGKEKIMDPACGGGTFLVRAYARKKELDPSRSHGELLR
;
A
#
# COMPACT_ATOMS: atom_id res chain seq x y z
N ALA A 1 -20.67 0.09 -25.00
CA ALA A 1 -19.26 0.06 -25.44
C ALA A 1 -18.90 -1.36 -25.87
N PRO A 2 -18.06 -1.58 -26.89
CA PRO A 2 -17.76 -2.93 -27.38
C PRO A 2 -16.89 -3.69 -26.36
N ILE A 3 -17.04 -5.00 -26.37
CA ILE A 3 -16.41 -5.99 -25.49
C ILE A 3 -14.88 -5.92 -25.64
N GLY A 4 -14.15 -5.76 -24.53
CA GLY A 4 -12.69 -5.99 -24.48
C GLY A 4 -11.77 -4.81 -24.14
N TYR A 5 -12.27 -3.62 -23.83
CA TYR A 5 -11.43 -2.54 -23.31
C TYR A 5 -11.37 -2.60 -21.77
N LYS A 6 -10.29 -3.19 -21.23
CA LYS A 6 -9.92 -2.99 -19.83
C LYS A 6 -9.50 -1.53 -19.63
N ALA A 7 -10.00 -0.91 -18.57
CA ALA A 7 -9.66 0.46 -18.24
C ALA A 7 -8.15 0.56 -17.86
N PRO A 8 -7.50 1.73 -18.04
CA PRO A 8 -6.05 1.88 -17.85
C PRO A 8 -5.53 1.44 -16.47
N ASP A 9 -6.37 1.52 -15.45
CA ASP A 9 -6.14 1.10 -14.06
C ASP A 9 -6.11 -0.43 -13.88
N GLU A 10 -6.93 -1.17 -14.61
CA GLU A 10 -6.94 -2.65 -14.58
C GLU A 10 -5.65 -3.22 -15.19
N LYS A 11 -5.24 -2.67 -16.34
CA LYS A 11 -3.98 -3.06 -16.98
C LYS A 11 -2.77 -2.75 -16.12
N PHE A 12 -2.82 -1.65 -15.37
CA PHE A 12 -1.77 -1.27 -14.43
C PHE A 12 -1.69 -2.24 -13.25
N THR A 13 -2.83 -2.57 -12.65
CA THR A 13 -2.91 -3.48 -11.51
C THR A 13 -2.40 -4.87 -11.91
N GLU A 14 -2.83 -5.40 -13.05
CA GLU A 14 -2.38 -6.71 -13.56
C GLU A 14 -0.87 -6.72 -13.88
N ALA A 15 -0.35 -5.65 -14.49
CA ALA A 15 1.07 -5.55 -14.79
C ALA A 15 1.93 -5.46 -13.52
N LEU A 16 1.44 -4.75 -12.50
CA LEU A 16 2.13 -4.67 -11.21
C LEU A 16 2.07 -5.98 -10.44
N GLU A 17 0.92 -6.64 -10.38
CA GLU A 17 0.77 -7.97 -9.76
C GLU A 17 1.69 -9.01 -10.43
N ALA A 18 1.74 -9.03 -11.77
CA ALA A 18 2.64 -9.91 -12.50
C ALA A 18 4.11 -9.62 -12.18
N SER A 19 4.48 -8.33 -12.05
CA SER A 19 5.85 -7.91 -11.73
C SER A 19 6.23 -8.20 -10.27
N LEU A 20 5.24 -8.27 -9.37
CA LEU A 20 5.41 -8.54 -7.94
C LEU A 20 5.62 -10.03 -7.63
N HIS A 21 5.18 -10.93 -8.50
CA HIS A 21 5.27 -12.37 -8.29
C HIS A 21 6.72 -12.82 -7.95
N LEU A 22 7.73 -12.34 -8.69
CA LEU A 22 9.12 -12.72 -8.45
C LEU A 22 9.70 -12.14 -7.15
N PRO A 23 9.57 -10.83 -6.85
CA PRO A 23 9.97 -10.29 -5.55
C PRO A 23 9.33 -11.00 -4.36
N ILE A 24 8.03 -11.31 -4.42
CA ILE A 24 7.33 -12.01 -3.33
C ILE A 24 7.88 -13.42 -3.15
N LYS A 25 8.03 -14.16 -4.24
CA LYS A 25 8.53 -15.53 -4.21
C LYS A 25 9.95 -15.61 -3.65
N LEU A 26 10.86 -14.76 -4.14
CA LEU A 26 12.27 -14.78 -3.73
C LEU A 26 12.45 -14.37 -2.27
N ASN A 27 11.68 -13.38 -1.79
CA ASN A 27 11.70 -13.03 -0.37
C ASN A 27 11.00 -14.07 0.51
N LEU A 28 10.01 -14.80 0.01
CA LEU A 28 9.40 -15.93 0.72
C LEU A 28 10.42 -17.06 0.91
N GLU A 29 11.15 -17.43 -0.15
CA GLU A 29 12.22 -18.43 -0.07
C GLU A 29 13.26 -18.03 1.00
N GLN A 30 13.72 -16.77 0.98
CA GLN A 30 14.66 -16.28 1.98
C GLN A 30 14.07 -16.23 3.40
N LEU A 31 12.78 -15.87 3.53
CA LEU A 31 12.07 -15.88 4.81
C LEU A 31 12.00 -17.28 5.41
N CYS A 32 11.72 -18.31 4.61
CA CYS A 32 11.67 -19.69 5.07
C CYS A 32 13.01 -20.17 5.64
N GLU A 33 14.12 -19.75 5.02
CA GLU A 33 15.48 -20.03 5.51
C GLU A 33 15.74 -19.30 6.84
N LEU A 34 15.50 -18.00 6.89
CA LEU A 34 15.70 -17.18 8.10
C LEU A 34 14.80 -17.63 9.26
N TYR A 35 13.61 -18.15 8.97
CA TYR A 35 12.67 -18.63 9.98
C TYR A 35 13.17 -19.89 10.73
N GLN A 36 14.21 -20.57 10.22
CA GLN A 36 14.89 -21.64 10.95
C GLN A 36 15.75 -21.10 12.11
N GLU A 37 16.12 -19.81 12.09
CA GLU A 37 16.90 -19.19 13.15
C GLU A 37 16.00 -18.79 14.32
N PRO A 38 16.24 -19.29 15.56
CA PRO A 38 15.35 -19.05 16.69
C PRO A 38 15.13 -17.57 17.03
N ARG A 39 16.17 -16.74 16.84
CA ARG A 39 16.10 -15.29 17.09
C ARG A 39 15.20 -14.60 16.07
N PHE A 40 15.42 -14.89 14.79
CA PHE A 40 14.65 -14.30 13.70
C PHE A 40 13.18 -14.75 13.76
N LYS A 41 12.93 -16.04 13.99
CA LYS A 41 11.59 -16.58 14.22
C LYS A 41 10.84 -15.79 15.31
N SER A 42 11.47 -15.62 16.47
CA SER A 42 10.86 -14.88 17.59
C SER A 42 10.54 -13.42 17.22
N GLU A 43 11.41 -12.78 16.46
CA GLU A 43 11.23 -11.40 15.99
C GLU A 43 10.08 -11.29 14.98
N LEU A 44 10.01 -12.20 14.01
CA LEU A 44 8.96 -12.23 12.99
C LEU A 44 7.60 -12.58 13.61
N ASP A 45 7.53 -13.58 14.48
CA ASP A 45 6.29 -13.97 15.18
C ASP A 45 5.75 -12.80 16.02
N ARG A 46 6.64 -12.05 16.68
CA ARG A 46 6.27 -10.85 17.43
C ARG A 46 5.69 -9.78 16.52
N TRP A 47 6.34 -9.48 15.40
CA TRP A 47 5.83 -8.51 14.42
C TRP A 47 4.46 -8.91 13.87
N MET A 48 4.31 -10.18 13.45
CA MET A 48 3.04 -10.71 12.94
C MET A 48 1.93 -10.57 13.99
N ARG A 49 2.20 -10.88 15.26
CA ARG A 49 1.20 -10.82 16.33
C ARG A 49 0.90 -9.41 16.83
N GLU A 50 1.93 -8.63 17.14
CA GLU A 50 1.81 -7.37 17.89
C GLU A 50 1.61 -6.16 16.98
N GLU A 51 2.30 -6.11 15.83
CA GLU A 51 2.13 -5.00 14.88
C GLU A 51 1.00 -5.27 13.88
N GLN A 52 0.85 -6.53 13.44
CA GLN A 52 -0.15 -6.86 12.42
C GLN A 52 -1.44 -7.50 12.96
N GLY A 53 -1.45 -7.98 14.21
CA GLY A 53 -2.61 -8.62 14.83
C GLY A 53 -2.94 -10.02 14.29
N TRP A 54 -1.96 -10.73 13.73
CA TRP A 54 -2.17 -12.03 13.09
C TRP A 54 -2.15 -13.20 14.08
N THR A 55 -2.90 -14.24 13.76
CA THR A 55 -2.84 -15.52 14.46
C THR A 55 -1.62 -16.32 13.98
N ILE A 56 -0.75 -16.70 14.91
CA ILE A 56 0.43 -17.52 14.61
C ILE A 56 0.09 -18.98 14.78
N TYR A 57 0.21 -19.74 13.70
CA TYR A 57 0.01 -21.18 13.67
C TYR A 57 1.34 -21.91 13.92
N SER A 58 1.26 -23.13 14.44
CA SER A 58 2.44 -23.94 14.81
C SER A 58 2.58 -25.21 13.99
N ASP A 59 1.55 -25.60 13.26
CA ASP A 59 1.59 -26.69 12.30
C ASP A 59 2.32 -26.26 11.00
N PRO A 60 2.91 -27.19 10.25
CA PRO A 60 3.72 -26.86 9.07
C PRO A 60 2.97 -26.05 8.00
N GLU A 61 1.69 -26.35 7.78
CA GLU A 61 0.85 -25.66 6.80
C GLU A 61 0.56 -24.23 7.24
N GLY A 62 0.12 -24.04 8.49
CA GLY A 62 -0.11 -22.72 9.05
C GLY A 62 1.14 -21.83 9.15
N ILE A 63 2.33 -22.41 9.37
CA ILE A 63 3.60 -21.67 9.31
C ILE A 63 3.85 -21.18 7.88
N GLN A 64 3.70 -22.06 6.89
CA GLN A 64 3.91 -21.71 5.48
C GLN A 64 2.95 -20.58 5.05
N ASP A 65 1.69 -20.68 5.43
CA ASP A 65 0.68 -19.64 5.16
C ASP A 65 1.07 -18.30 5.79
N ASN A 66 1.55 -18.30 7.04
CA ASN A 66 1.98 -17.07 7.71
C ASN A 66 3.20 -16.43 7.05
N LEU A 67 4.17 -17.24 6.60
CA LEU A 67 5.35 -16.74 5.90
C LEU A 67 5.02 -16.18 4.51
N GLU A 68 4.15 -16.87 3.75
CA GLU A 68 3.67 -16.39 2.47
C GLU A 68 2.92 -15.05 2.64
N ARG A 69 2.03 -15.00 3.64
CA ARG A 69 1.31 -13.79 4.03
C ARG A 69 2.26 -12.65 4.39
N ALA A 70 3.30 -12.92 5.18
CA ALA A 70 4.31 -11.93 5.56
C ALA A 70 5.06 -11.37 4.35
N SER A 71 5.57 -12.24 3.47
CA SER A 71 6.28 -11.83 2.25
C SER A 71 5.41 -10.96 1.36
N LYS A 72 4.18 -11.42 1.12
CA LYS A 72 3.20 -10.75 0.26
C LYS A 72 2.84 -9.37 0.82
N PHE A 73 2.42 -9.31 2.08
CA PHE A 73 2.03 -8.07 2.75
C PHE A 73 3.15 -7.02 2.71
N ALA A 74 4.37 -7.41 3.06
CA ALA A 74 5.51 -6.50 3.08
C ALA A 74 5.88 -5.99 1.67
N CYS A 75 5.84 -6.86 0.66
CA CYS A 75 6.11 -6.46 -0.73
C CYS A 75 5.05 -5.47 -1.24
N TYR A 76 3.77 -5.69 -0.95
CA TYR A 76 2.72 -4.72 -1.29
C TYR A 76 2.87 -3.39 -0.53
N ALA A 77 3.26 -3.43 0.75
CA ALA A 77 3.52 -2.22 1.52
C ALA A 77 4.67 -1.39 0.89
N LEU A 78 5.72 -2.05 0.37
CA LEU A 78 6.78 -1.36 -0.38
C LEU A 78 6.25 -0.76 -1.69
N VAL A 79 5.48 -1.52 -2.48
CA VAL A 79 4.90 -1.01 -3.73
C VAL A 79 4.00 0.20 -3.48
N ASN A 80 3.24 0.19 -2.39
CA ASN A 80 2.43 1.33 -1.98
C ASN A 80 3.29 2.59 -1.82
N LYS A 81 4.42 2.50 -1.11
CA LYS A 81 5.37 3.61 -0.96
C LYS A 81 5.97 4.06 -2.29
N LEU A 82 6.32 3.14 -3.19
CA LEU A 82 6.88 3.43 -4.51
C LEU A 82 5.87 4.18 -5.41
N VAL A 83 4.64 3.69 -5.49
CA VAL A 83 3.56 4.32 -6.25
C VAL A 83 3.25 5.71 -5.68
N PHE A 84 3.20 5.84 -4.35
CA PHE A 84 2.97 7.12 -3.70
C PHE A 84 4.08 8.12 -3.99
N HIS A 85 5.34 7.69 -3.91
CA HIS A 85 6.49 8.51 -4.29
C HIS A 85 6.38 9.02 -5.74
N GLU A 86 6.00 8.14 -6.69
CA GLU A 86 5.82 8.53 -8.09
C GLU A 86 4.66 9.54 -8.27
N ALA A 87 3.56 9.36 -7.55
CA ALA A 87 2.45 10.32 -7.56
C ALA A 87 2.88 11.70 -7.03
N LEU A 88 3.71 11.73 -5.97
CA LEU A 88 4.24 12.98 -5.39
C LEU A 88 5.21 13.71 -6.32
N LEU A 89 6.05 12.99 -7.07
CA LEU A 89 6.99 13.58 -8.02
C LEU A 89 6.31 14.49 -9.05
N LYS A 90 5.05 14.23 -9.39
CA LYS A 90 4.29 15.10 -10.29
C LYS A 90 4.00 16.46 -9.65
N ARG A 91 3.59 16.49 -8.38
CA ARG A 91 3.20 17.70 -7.65
C ARG A 91 4.39 18.48 -7.11
N TYR A 92 5.46 17.79 -6.73
CA TYR A 92 6.64 18.35 -6.07
C TYR A 92 7.89 18.24 -6.95
N ARG A 93 7.76 18.14 -8.28
CA ARG A 93 8.87 17.94 -9.23
C ARG A 93 10.08 18.85 -9.01
N ALA A 94 9.87 20.10 -8.59
CA ALA A 94 10.94 21.07 -8.37
C ALA A 94 11.74 20.83 -7.06
N LYS A 95 11.24 19.96 -6.18
CA LYS A 95 11.76 19.75 -4.81
C LYS A 95 12.04 18.28 -4.48
N MET A 96 11.72 17.35 -5.39
CA MET A 96 11.90 15.91 -5.18
C MET A 96 12.67 15.27 -6.33
N ASN A 97 13.60 14.38 -5.99
CA ASN A 97 14.36 13.60 -6.95
C ASN A 97 13.57 12.38 -7.44
N ARG A 98 13.64 12.13 -8.75
CA ARG A 98 13.11 10.89 -9.32
C ARG A 98 13.91 9.70 -8.80
N LEU A 99 13.18 8.67 -8.37
CA LEU A 99 13.76 7.43 -7.89
C LEU A 99 14.54 6.76 -9.03
N ALA A 100 15.79 6.38 -8.77
CA ALA A 100 16.59 5.62 -9.70
C ALA A 100 17.49 4.68 -8.90
N ILE A 101 17.58 3.40 -9.31
CA ILE A 101 18.43 2.42 -8.64
C ILE A 101 19.67 2.18 -9.51
N PRO A 102 20.86 2.64 -9.09
CA PRO A 102 22.10 2.37 -9.80
C PRO A 102 22.36 0.87 -10.02
N ASP A 103 23.07 0.53 -11.10
CA ASP A 103 23.38 -0.86 -11.46
C ASP A 103 24.27 -1.57 -10.43
N HIS A 104 25.07 -0.83 -9.68
CA HIS A 104 25.94 -1.37 -8.63
C HIS A 104 25.20 -1.74 -7.33
N ILE A 105 23.91 -1.41 -7.22
CA ILE A 105 23.08 -1.84 -6.09
C ILE A 105 22.56 -3.24 -6.41
N ASP A 106 23.21 -4.24 -5.83
CA ASP A 106 22.96 -5.67 -6.04
C ASP A 106 22.48 -6.38 -4.77
N ALA A 107 22.72 -5.79 -3.60
CA ALA A 107 22.28 -6.31 -2.31
C ALA A 107 20.97 -5.66 -1.84
N GLY A 108 20.09 -6.45 -1.26
CA GLY A 108 18.78 -6.04 -0.75
C GLY A 108 18.90 -4.97 0.33
N GLU A 109 19.84 -5.11 1.26
CA GLU A 109 20.06 -4.09 2.30
C GLU A 109 20.56 -2.75 1.73
N LYS A 110 21.41 -2.77 0.69
CA LYS A 110 21.81 -1.55 -0.02
C LYS A 110 20.62 -0.91 -0.72
N LEU A 111 19.78 -1.72 -1.36
CA LEU A 111 18.54 -1.25 -1.99
C LEU A 111 17.61 -0.62 -0.96
N ARG A 112 17.41 -1.25 0.20
CA ARG A 112 16.58 -0.73 1.30
C ARG A 112 17.04 0.67 1.70
N LEU A 113 18.31 0.82 2.07
CA LEU A 113 18.89 2.11 2.48
C LEU A 113 18.77 3.17 1.39
N HIS A 114 18.95 2.77 0.13
CA HIS A 114 18.80 3.67 -1.02
C HIS A 114 17.36 4.19 -1.16
N LEU A 115 16.36 3.30 -1.06
CA LEU A 115 14.95 3.67 -1.12
C LEU A 115 14.50 4.51 0.08
N GLU A 116 15.04 4.26 1.27
CA GLU A 116 14.75 5.05 2.47
C GLU A 116 15.19 6.52 2.31
N GLY A 117 16.29 6.78 1.60
CA GLY A 117 16.69 8.15 1.27
C GLY A 117 15.60 8.90 0.50
N TYR A 118 14.99 8.26 -0.50
CA TYR A 118 13.90 8.85 -1.28
C TYR A 118 12.62 9.05 -0.46
N PHE A 119 12.26 8.07 0.37
CA PHE A 119 11.07 8.18 1.23
C PHE A 119 11.22 9.26 2.30
N ALA A 120 12.41 9.43 2.87
CA ALA A 120 12.72 10.51 3.80
C ALA A 120 12.67 11.89 3.10
N GLU A 121 13.22 12.02 1.89
CA GLU A 121 13.10 13.24 1.07
C GLU A 121 11.64 13.59 0.79
N ALA A 122 10.82 12.60 0.41
CA ALA A 122 9.39 12.77 0.17
C ALA A 122 8.64 13.24 1.42
N LYS A 123 8.88 12.60 2.58
CA LYS A 123 8.28 12.99 3.86
C LYS A 123 8.63 14.44 4.23
N ASN A 124 9.91 14.80 4.16
CA ASN A 124 10.38 16.15 4.48
C ASN A 124 9.80 17.22 3.54
N THR A 125 9.63 16.89 2.25
CA THR A 125 9.14 17.85 1.25
C THR A 125 7.64 18.09 1.35
N THR A 126 6.88 17.08 1.75
CA THR A 126 5.42 17.12 1.74
C THR A 126 4.79 17.48 3.09
N GLY A 127 5.43 17.14 4.20
CA GLY A 127 5.01 17.53 5.56
C GLY A 127 3.74 16.87 6.10
N ASP A 128 3.07 16.00 5.34
CA ASP A 128 1.75 15.44 5.72
C ASP A 128 1.52 13.98 5.25
N TYR A 129 2.59 13.25 4.89
CA TYR A 129 2.49 11.85 4.40
C TYR A 129 3.26 10.85 5.26
N GLU A 130 3.42 11.16 6.54
CA GLU A 130 4.07 10.28 7.53
C GLU A 130 3.35 8.92 7.66
N THR A 131 2.03 8.90 7.43
CA THR A 131 1.20 7.69 7.47
C THR A 131 1.53 6.69 6.36
N VAL A 132 2.06 7.14 5.23
CA VAL A 132 2.39 6.27 4.08
C VAL A 132 3.85 5.81 4.16
N PHE A 133 4.78 6.73 4.43
CA PHE A 133 6.21 6.40 4.45
C PHE A 133 6.67 5.79 5.78
N GLY A 134 5.94 6.09 6.87
CA GLY A 134 6.19 5.58 8.22
C GLY A 134 7.32 6.32 8.95
N GLU A 135 7.46 6.02 10.24
CA GLU A 135 8.58 6.49 11.08
C GLU A 135 9.61 5.38 11.34
N GLU A 136 9.16 4.12 11.45
CA GLU A 136 9.97 2.98 11.88
C GLU A 136 10.54 2.17 10.70
N HIS A 137 11.57 2.72 10.09
CA HIS A 137 12.39 2.10 9.04
C HIS A 137 13.06 0.78 9.46
N ARG A 138 13.08 0.48 10.76
CA ARG A 138 13.73 -0.71 11.35
C ARG A 138 12.76 -1.86 11.63
N SER A 139 11.44 -1.65 11.56
CA SER A 139 10.48 -2.74 11.73
C SER A 139 10.78 -3.85 10.72
N ILE A 140 10.73 -5.10 11.18
CA ILE A 140 11.05 -6.27 10.37
C ILE A 140 10.19 -6.29 9.09
N GLY A 141 8.93 -5.83 9.16
CA GLY A 141 8.04 -5.73 8.01
C GLY A 141 8.58 -4.85 6.87
N ASN A 142 9.30 -3.77 7.19
CA ASN A 142 9.94 -2.90 6.19
C ASN A 142 11.23 -3.51 5.61
N ARG A 143 11.78 -4.55 6.24
CA ARG A 143 13.01 -5.24 5.81
C ARG A 143 12.73 -6.48 4.95
N ILE A 144 11.59 -7.14 5.17
CA ILE A 144 11.17 -8.34 4.42
C ILE A 144 11.34 -8.24 2.90
N PRO A 145 10.96 -7.14 2.21
CA PRO A 145 11.07 -7.06 0.75
C PRO A 145 12.52 -7.08 0.22
N PHE A 146 13.49 -6.98 1.13
CA PHE A 146 14.90 -6.79 0.86
C PHE A 146 15.77 -7.92 1.41
N TYR A 147 15.20 -9.02 1.91
CA TYR A 147 16.00 -10.13 2.41
C TYR A 147 16.68 -10.91 1.29
N SER A 148 16.03 -11.03 0.13
CA SER A 148 16.63 -11.70 -1.02
C SER A 148 17.36 -10.71 -1.92
N ASP A 149 18.68 -10.83 -2.01
CA ASP A 149 19.50 -10.08 -2.99
C ASP A 149 19.03 -10.38 -4.43
N ASN A 150 18.56 -11.61 -4.69
CA ASN A 150 18.03 -12.02 -5.98
C ASN A 150 16.75 -11.26 -6.37
N ALA A 151 16.04 -10.65 -5.42
CA ALA A 151 14.86 -9.83 -5.70
C ALA A 151 15.22 -8.43 -6.25
N VAL A 152 16.45 -7.94 -6.03
CA VAL A 152 16.88 -6.58 -6.38
C VAL A 152 16.68 -6.24 -7.87
N PRO A 153 17.06 -7.09 -8.85
CA PRO A 153 16.81 -6.82 -10.26
C PRO A 153 15.31 -6.71 -10.61
N HIS A 154 14.47 -7.47 -9.91
CA HIS A 154 13.02 -7.45 -10.11
C HIS A 154 12.40 -6.17 -9.53
N TRP A 155 12.86 -5.71 -8.37
CA TRP A 155 12.49 -4.40 -7.83
C TRP A 155 12.89 -3.26 -8.77
N ARG A 156 14.10 -3.29 -9.34
CA ARG A 156 14.55 -2.30 -10.32
C ARG A 156 13.64 -2.29 -11.56
N THR A 157 13.29 -3.46 -12.08
CA THR A 157 12.35 -3.58 -13.21
C THR A 157 10.98 -3.00 -12.86
N LEU A 158 10.41 -3.38 -11.72
CA LEU A 158 9.11 -2.91 -11.26
C LEU A 158 9.06 -1.39 -11.12
N ILE A 159 10.10 -0.79 -10.53
CA ILE A 159 10.22 0.67 -10.40
C ILE A 159 10.27 1.35 -11.76
N ASN A 160 11.02 0.79 -12.71
CA ASN A 160 11.04 1.30 -14.08
C ASN A 160 9.68 1.18 -14.77
N GLU A 161 8.89 0.15 -14.48
CA GLU A 161 7.50 0.04 -14.97
C GLU A 161 6.58 1.08 -14.33
N ILE A 162 6.65 1.30 -13.00
CA ILE A 162 5.89 2.35 -12.30
C ILE A 162 6.13 3.72 -12.96
N HIS A 163 7.39 4.03 -13.26
CA HIS A 163 7.77 5.28 -13.90
C HIS A 163 7.21 5.51 -15.32
N LYS A 164 6.89 4.44 -16.06
CA LYS A 164 6.28 4.57 -17.39
C LYS A 164 4.82 5.00 -17.30
N PHE A 165 4.22 4.86 -16.12
CA PHE A 165 2.82 5.15 -15.92
C PHE A 165 2.58 6.64 -15.74
N ASP A 166 1.60 7.17 -16.47
CA ASP A 166 1.24 8.58 -16.36
C ASP A 166 0.16 8.79 -15.28
N PHE A 167 0.62 8.97 -14.04
CA PHE A 167 -0.25 9.30 -12.91
C PHE A 167 -1.03 10.61 -13.06
N SER A 168 -0.74 11.45 -14.06
CA SER A 168 -1.54 12.67 -14.31
C SER A 168 -2.92 12.40 -14.90
N LYS A 169 -3.15 11.19 -15.43
CA LYS A 169 -4.43 10.75 -15.99
C LYS A 169 -5.26 9.93 -15.00
N LEU A 170 -4.71 9.62 -13.82
CA LEU A 170 -5.43 8.93 -12.76
C LEU A 170 -6.09 9.98 -11.89
N ASP A 171 -7.42 9.99 -11.89
CA ASP A 171 -8.17 10.75 -10.90
C ASP A 171 -7.80 10.22 -9.49
N TYR A 172 -7.89 11.06 -8.45
CA TYR A 172 -7.52 10.66 -7.08
C TYR A 172 -8.27 9.38 -6.64
N GLU A 173 -9.48 9.18 -7.15
CA GLU A 173 -10.27 7.96 -6.96
C GLU A 173 -9.59 6.72 -7.53
N ILE A 174 -8.89 6.81 -8.67
CA ILE A 174 -8.24 5.66 -9.29
C ILE A 174 -6.98 5.27 -8.54
N ILE A 175 -6.21 6.23 -8.04
CA ILE A 175 -5.08 5.97 -7.14
C ILE A 175 -5.59 5.27 -5.87
N GLY A 176 -6.67 5.80 -5.26
CA GLY A 176 -7.37 5.15 -4.16
C GLY A 176 -7.83 3.73 -4.50
N ASN A 177 -8.44 3.51 -5.66
CA ASN A 177 -8.93 2.21 -6.12
C ASN A 177 -7.82 1.22 -6.42
N ILE A 178 -6.68 1.67 -6.95
CA ILE A 178 -5.49 0.85 -7.18
C ILE A 178 -4.92 0.40 -5.83
N PHE A 179 -4.82 1.30 -4.87
CA PHE A 179 -4.44 0.94 -3.49
C PHE A 179 -5.48 0.03 -2.83
N GLU A 180 -6.76 0.25 -3.11
CA GLU A 180 -7.82 -0.63 -2.64
C GLU A 180 -7.80 -2.00 -3.33
N ARG A 181 -7.27 -2.12 -4.55
CA ARG A 181 -7.16 -3.39 -5.29
C ARG A 181 -5.89 -4.17 -4.94
N PHE A 182 -4.76 -3.49 -4.71
CA PHE A 182 -3.51 -4.15 -4.27
C PHE A 182 -3.63 -4.86 -2.93
N ILE A 183 -4.64 -4.51 -2.15
CA ILE A 183 -5.05 -5.27 -0.98
C ILE A 183 -6.42 -5.85 -1.34
N SER A 184 -6.49 -6.87 -2.19
CA SER A 184 -7.79 -7.36 -2.69
C SER A 184 -8.69 -7.84 -1.53
N PRO A 185 -10.03 -7.84 -1.65
CA PRO A 185 -10.94 -8.31 -0.58
C PRO A 185 -10.64 -9.72 -0.07
N GLU A 186 -10.17 -10.62 -0.95
CA GLU A 186 -9.76 -11.98 -0.61
C GLU A 186 -8.44 -12.01 0.17
N GLU A 187 -7.51 -11.14 -0.20
CA GLU A 187 -6.25 -10.98 0.54
C GLU A 187 -6.47 -10.28 1.88
N ARG A 188 -7.37 -9.29 1.97
CA ARG A 188 -7.76 -8.60 3.21
C ARG A 188 -8.40 -9.50 4.25
N SER A 189 -9.30 -10.39 3.81
CA SER A 189 -9.91 -11.40 4.67
C SER A 189 -8.85 -12.36 5.21
N LYS A 190 -7.90 -12.79 4.35
CA LYS A 190 -6.72 -13.53 4.79
C LYS A 190 -5.83 -12.71 5.73
N PHE A 191 -5.75 -11.39 5.56
CA PHE A 191 -4.97 -10.46 6.40
C PHE A 191 -5.65 -10.02 7.71
N GLY A 192 -6.86 -10.51 8.03
CA GLY A 192 -7.58 -10.17 9.27
C GLY A 192 -8.08 -8.72 9.32
N GLN A 193 -8.03 -8.00 8.20
CA GLN A 193 -8.45 -6.60 8.09
C GLN A 193 -9.85 -6.54 7.49
N PHE A 194 -10.84 -6.17 8.32
CA PHE A 194 -12.22 -6.00 7.87
C PHE A 194 -12.41 -4.60 7.28
N TYR A 195 -12.75 -4.53 6.00
CA TYR A 195 -13.05 -3.28 5.32
C TYR A 195 -14.52 -3.29 4.87
N THR A 196 -15.26 -2.21 5.12
CA THR A 196 -16.68 -2.14 4.74
C THR A 196 -16.80 -1.86 3.25
N ARG A 197 -17.53 -2.72 2.53
CA ARG A 197 -17.85 -2.53 1.10
C ARG A 197 -18.44 -1.15 0.82
N VAL A 198 -17.96 -0.47 -0.22
CA VAL A 198 -18.38 0.89 -0.58
C VAL A 198 -19.90 1.00 -0.74
N GLU A 199 -20.56 -0.02 -1.30
CA GLU A 199 -22.01 -0.01 -1.48
C GLU A 199 -22.76 -0.03 -0.14
N VAL A 200 -22.22 -0.72 0.87
CA VAL A 200 -22.78 -0.74 2.23
C VAL A 200 -22.54 0.60 2.91
N VAL A 201 -21.35 1.18 2.76
CA VAL A 201 -21.02 2.51 3.26
C VAL A 201 -21.98 3.55 2.67
N ASP A 202 -22.17 3.56 1.35
CA ASP A 202 -23.06 4.49 0.66
C ASP A 202 -24.51 4.30 1.08
N PHE A 203 -24.95 3.05 1.22
CA PHE A 203 -26.27 2.74 1.73
C PHE A 203 -26.48 3.33 3.13
N ILE A 204 -25.57 3.10 4.07
CA ILE A 204 -25.65 3.65 5.44
C ILE A 204 -25.61 5.19 5.40
N ASN A 205 -24.64 5.77 4.69
CA ASN A 205 -24.52 7.22 4.52
C ASN A 205 -25.78 7.83 3.90
N SER A 206 -26.51 7.09 3.06
CA SER A 206 -27.75 7.60 2.46
C SER A 206 -28.86 7.86 3.47
N PHE A 207 -28.91 7.09 4.55
CA PHE A 207 -29.87 7.31 5.65
C PHE A 207 -29.40 8.36 6.65
N CYS A 208 -28.09 8.41 6.90
CA CYS A 208 -27.48 9.27 7.93
C CYS A 208 -27.20 10.71 7.44
N ILE A 209 -26.93 10.91 6.15
CA ILE A 209 -26.58 12.20 5.55
C ILE A 209 -27.68 12.59 4.57
N ARG A 210 -28.58 13.47 5.00
CA ARG A 210 -29.77 13.85 4.23
C ARG A 210 -29.70 15.26 3.69
N THR A 211 -29.03 16.15 4.41
CA THR A 211 -28.96 17.59 4.09
C THR A 211 -27.56 18.03 3.68
N GLY A 212 -26.55 17.19 3.92
CA GLY A 212 -25.16 17.51 3.67
C GLY A 212 -24.53 18.37 4.77
N LYS A 213 -25.27 18.71 5.85
CA LYS A 213 -24.85 19.58 6.96
C LYS A 213 -24.51 18.80 8.24
N GLU A 214 -24.78 17.49 8.25
CA GLU A 214 -24.59 16.62 9.41
C GLU A 214 -23.10 16.49 9.75
N LYS A 215 -22.74 16.55 11.04
CA LYS A 215 -21.36 16.29 11.48
C LYS A 215 -21.12 14.77 11.50
N ILE A 216 -20.00 14.34 10.93
CA ILE A 216 -19.66 12.92 10.77
C ILE A 216 -18.45 12.62 11.65
N MET A 217 -18.52 11.53 12.41
CA MET A 217 -17.39 10.97 13.14
C MET A 217 -17.40 9.46 12.96
N ASP A 218 -16.25 8.90 12.60
CA ASP A 218 -16.03 7.46 12.55
C ASP A 218 -14.82 7.13 13.44
N PRO A 219 -15.03 6.61 14.67
CA PRO A 219 -13.97 6.34 15.63
C PRO A 219 -13.16 5.08 15.30
N ALA A 220 -13.58 4.28 14.31
CA ALA A 220 -12.91 3.06 13.88
C ALA A 220 -12.77 3.06 12.35
N CYS A 221 -12.40 4.22 11.78
CA CYS A 221 -12.54 4.49 10.36
C CYS A 221 -11.66 3.64 9.43
N GLY A 222 -10.70 2.89 9.97
CA GLY A 222 -9.75 2.13 9.17
C GLY A 222 -9.03 3.04 8.18
N GLY A 223 -9.12 2.74 6.88
CA GLY A 223 -8.59 3.62 5.82
C GLY A 223 -9.54 4.75 5.40
N GLY A 224 -10.60 5.03 6.16
CA GLY A 224 -11.39 6.25 6.07
C GLY A 224 -12.55 6.23 5.09
N THR A 225 -12.93 5.08 4.53
CA THR A 225 -13.94 4.99 3.46
C THR A 225 -15.28 5.61 3.84
N PHE A 226 -15.76 5.43 5.08
CA PHE A 226 -16.98 6.10 5.55
C PHE A 226 -16.88 7.62 5.45
N LEU A 227 -15.74 8.20 5.86
CA LEU A 227 -15.50 9.64 5.87
C LEU A 227 -15.33 10.21 4.46
N VAL A 228 -14.61 9.50 3.59
CA VAL A 228 -14.43 9.90 2.18
C VAL A 228 -15.76 9.88 1.43
N ARG A 229 -16.54 8.81 1.57
CA ARG A 229 -17.87 8.70 0.95
C ARG A 229 -18.86 9.69 1.55
N ALA A 230 -18.78 9.97 2.85
CA ALA A 230 -19.59 11.00 3.50
C ALA A 230 -19.28 12.40 2.94
N TYR A 231 -18.00 12.73 2.72
CA TYR A 231 -17.58 13.98 2.08
C TYR A 231 -18.15 14.12 0.67
N ALA A 232 -18.02 13.06 -0.15
CA ALA A 232 -18.55 13.04 -1.52
C ALA A 232 -20.07 13.28 -1.53
N ARG A 233 -20.80 12.58 -0.66
CA ARG A 233 -22.26 12.75 -0.52
C ARG A 233 -22.66 14.15 -0.05
N LYS A 234 -21.93 14.74 0.91
CA LYS A 234 -22.18 16.12 1.35
C LYS A 234 -22.03 17.11 0.18
N LYS A 235 -21.01 16.92 -0.66
CA LYS A 235 -20.75 17.75 -1.84
C LYS A 235 -21.83 17.57 -2.92
N GLU A 236 -22.36 16.36 -3.07
CA GLU A 236 -23.46 16.08 -3.98
C GLU A 236 -24.78 16.76 -3.53
N LEU A 237 -25.07 16.70 -2.23
CA LEU A 237 -26.29 17.30 -1.66
C LEU A 237 -26.24 18.82 -1.60
N ASP A 238 -25.06 19.41 -1.42
CA ASP A 238 -24.86 20.86 -1.43
C ASP A 238 -23.54 21.24 -2.14
N PRO A 239 -23.57 21.40 -3.48
CA PRO A 239 -22.40 21.73 -4.28
C PRO A 239 -21.80 23.11 -3.98
N SER A 240 -22.54 23.98 -3.28
CA SER A 240 -22.13 25.35 -2.97
C SER A 240 -21.19 25.43 -1.77
N ARG A 241 -21.09 24.36 -0.97
CA ARG A 241 -20.24 24.34 0.23
C ARG A 241 -18.76 24.35 -0.14
N SER A 242 -18.01 25.17 0.57
CA SER A 242 -16.56 25.17 0.50
C SER A 242 -15.97 23.89 1.09
N HIS A 243 -14.73 23.57 0.71
CA HIS A 243 -14.01 22.40 1.24
C HIS A 243 -14.01 22.35 2.76
N GLY A 244 -13.71 23.47 3.44
CA GLY A 244 -13.67 23.54 4.90
C GLY A 244 -15.03 23.31 5.57
N GLU A 245 -16.13 23.59 4.88
CA GLU A 245 -17.48 23.33 5.36
C GLU A 245 -17.86 21.86 5.20
N LEU A 246 -17.39 21.19 4.15
CA LEU A 246 -17.61 19.77 3.91
C LEU A 246 -16.86 18.88 4.92
N LEU A 247 -15.72 19.37 5.44
CA LEU A 247 -14.94 18.70 6.49
C LEU A 247 -15.56 18.81 7.90
N ARG A 248 -16.57 19.67 8.10
CA ARG A 248 -17.24 19.92 9.38
C ARG A 248 -18.51 19.11 9.56
#